data_AF-A0A2V7YPS6-F1
#
_entry.id   AF-A0A2V7YPS6-F1
#
_cell.length_a   1.000
_cell.length_b   1.000
_cell.length_c   1.000
_cell.angle_alpha   90.00
_cell.angle_beta   90.00
_cell.angle_gamma   90.00
#
_symmetry.space_group_name_H-M   'P 1'
#
loop_
_entity.id
_entity.type
_entity.pdbx_description
1 polymer ?
#
loop_
_entity_poly.entity_id
_entity_poly.type
_entity_poly.pdbx_seq_one_letter_code
_entity_poly.pdbx_strand_id
1 'polypeptide(L)' 'MRNLWIAAALAALAPGAPALAAPPAASSCVTCHANPDLFDGARRKIVDSFRGDVHAAVGISCQDCHGGNPDPKLAEDPGA' A
#
# COMPACT_ATOMS: atom_id res chain seq x y z
N MET A 1 -2.55 -3.09 50.12
CA MET A 1 -2.60 -4.34 49.32
C MET A 1 -3.85 -4.48 48.45
N ARG A 2 -5.01 -3.88 48.80
CA ARG A 2 -6.27 -4.02 48.05
C ARG A 2 -6.40 -3.13 46.79
N ASN A 3 -5.56 -2.09 46.67
CA ASN A 3 -5.62 -1.13 45.55
C ASN A 3 -4.63 -1.45 44.40
N LEU A 4 -3.75 -2.44 44.59
CA LEU A 4 -2.78 -2.86 43.57
C LEU A 4 -3.43 -3.64 42.41
N TRP A 5 -4.59 -4.25 42.64
CA TRP A 5 -5.33 -5.03 41.65
C TRP A 5 -6.07 -4.16 40.63
N ILE A 6 -6.46 -2.93 41.01
CA ILE A 6 -7.19 -2.01 40.13
C ILE A 6 -6.25 -1.43 39.08
N ALA A 7 -5.00 -1.13 39.43
CA ALA A 7 -3.99 -0.63 38.50
C ALA A 7 -3.59 -1.68 37.42
N ALA A 8 -3.58 -2.96 37.79
CA ALA A 8 -3.27 -4.05 36.86
C ALA A 8 -4.39 -4.28 35.82
N ALA A 9 -5.65 -4.08 36.20
CA ALA A 9 -6.79 -4.23 35.30
C ALA A 9 -6.87 -3.11 34.24
N LEU A 10 -6.43 -1.89 34.56
CA LEU A 10 -6.42 -0.77 33.62
C LEU A 10 -5.29 -0.85 32.56
N ALA A 11 -4.18 -1.52 32.85
CA ALA A 11 -3.09 -1.68 31.89
C ALA A 11 -3.42 -2.66 30.74
N ALA A 12 -4.39 -3.55 30.92
CA ALA A 12 -4.80 -4.52 29.91
C ALA A 12 -5.81 -3.97 28.87
N LEU A 13 -6.36 -2.77 29.10
CA LEU A 13 -7.31 -2.10 28.19
C LEU A 13 -6.67 -1.02 27.32
N ALA A 14 -5.33 -0.98 27.22
CA ALA A 14 -4.67 -0.09 26.28
C ALA A 14 -5.05 -0.52 24.85
N PRO A 15 -5.75 0.32 24.06
CA PRO A 15 -6.00 0.01 22.65
C PRO A 15 -4.63 -0.14 21.97
N GLY A 16 -4.43 -1.30 21.34
CA GLY A 16 -3.22 -1.56 20.57
C GLY A 16 -3.03 -0.44 19.55
N ALA A 17 -1.82 0.13 19.50
CA ALA A 17 -1.50 1.15 18.51
C ALA A 17 -1.83 0.61 17.11
N PRO A 18 -2.51 1.38 16.25
CA PRO A 18 -2.77 0.93 14.89
C PRO A 18 -1.41 0.66 14.23
N ALA A 19 -1.23 -0.56 13.73
CA ALA A 19 -0.08 -0.86 12.88
C ALA A 19 -0.19 0.04 11.65
N LEU A 20 0.69 1.04 11.56
CA LEU A 20 0.82 1.86 10.36
C LEU A 20 1.23 0.90 9.24
N ALA A 21 0.35 0.75 8.24
CA ALA A 21 0.69 0.02 7.03
C ALA A 21 1.94 0.66 6.41
N ALA A 22 2.93 -0.17 6.08
CA ALA A 22 4.10 0.32 5.37
C ALA A 22 3.65 0.96 4.05
N PRO A 23 4.33 2.04 3.58
CA PRO A 23 4.04 2.60 2.28
C PRO A 23 4.09 1.50 1.21
N PRO A 24 3.16 1.49 0.24
CA PRO A 24 3.19 0.49 -0.82
C PRO A 24 4.57 0.53 -1.49
N ALA A 25 5.18 -0.64 -1.66
CA ALA A 25 6.46 -0.76 -2.34
C ALA A 25 6.35 -0.19 -3.76
N ALA A 26 7.45 0.35 -4.28
CA ALA A 26 7.52 0.74 -5.68
C ALA A 26 7.09 -0.45 -6.57
N SER A 27 6.39 -0.16 -7.66
CA SER A 27 5.87 -1.17 -8.59
C SER A 27 6.06 -0.70 -10.02
N SER A 28 6.57 -1.58 -10.89
CA SER A 28 6.70 -1.28 -12.32
C SER A 28 5.35 -1.00 -12.99
N CYS A 29 4.27 -1.62 -12.50
CA CYS A 29 2.92 -1.38 -13.00
C CYS A 29 2.56 0.10 -12.89
N VAL A 30 2.76 0.69 -11.70
CA VAL A 30 2.44 2.10 -11.43
C VAL A 30 3.36 3.03 -12.22
N THR A 31 4.65 2.73 -12.33
CA THR A 31 5.60 3.57 -13.07
C THR A 31 5.27 3.62 -14.56
N CYS A 32 5.04 2.47 -15.19
CA CYS A 32 4.72 2.41 -16.61
C CYS A 32 3.33 2.98 -16.90
N HIS A 33 2.30 2.62 -16.12
CA HIS A 33 0.92 3.08 -16.36
C HIS A 33 0.67 4.55 -15.99
N ALA A 34 1.54 5.17 -15.19
CA ALA A 34 1.51 6.62 -14.95
C ALA A 34 2.28 7.42 -16.00
N ASN A 35 3.00 6.78 -16.94
CA ASN A 35 3.85 7.47 -17.90
C ASN A 35 3.00 8.20 -18.97
N PRO A 36 3.12 9.54 -19.09
CA PRO A 36 2.37 10.34 -20.05
C PRO A 36 2.76 10.10 -21.51
N ASP A 37 3.95 9.57 -21.77
CA ASP A 37 4.42 9.26 -23.11
C ASP A 37 3.85 7.92 -23.64
N LEU A 38 3.42 7.04 -22.72
CA LEU A 38 2.90 5.70 -23.04
C LEU A 38 1.37 5.61 -22.96
N PHE A 39 0.75 6.36 -22.05
CA PHE A 39 -0.68 6.28 -21.78
C PHE A 39 -1.34 7.64 -21.79
N ASP A 40 -2.57 7.73 -22.28
CA ASP A 40 -3.38 8.95 -22.23
C ASP A 40 -3.84 9.30 -20.80
N GLY A 41 -4.46 10.48 -20.66
CA GLY A 41 -4.92 10.97 -19.37
C GLY A 41 -6.02 10.12 -18.71
N ALA A 42 -6.86 9.44 -19.49
CA ALA A 42 -7.91 8.59 -18.94
C ALA A 42 -7.32 7.34 -18.27
N ARG A 43 -6.32 6.71 -18.92
CA ARG A 43 -5.59 5.57 -18.34
C ARG A 43 -4.78 5.98 -17.11
N ARG A 44 -4.05 7.09 -17.16
CA ARG A 44 -3.25 7.55 -16.00
C ARG A 44 -4.11 7.88 -14.79
N LYS A 45 -5.33 8.41 -15.00
CA LYS A 45 -6.28 8.69 -13.92
C LYS A 45 -6.63 7.46 -13.08
N ILE A 46 -6.56 6.25 -13.66
CA ILE A 46 -6.75 5.00 -12.91
C ILE A 46 -5.64 4.84 -11.87
N VAL A 47 -4.38 5.05 -12.27
CA VAL A 47 -3.23 4.98 -11.36
C VAL A 47 -3.32 6.04 -10.26
N ASP A 48 -3.68 7.27 -10.62
CA ASP A 48 -3.86 8.35 -9.65
C ASP A 48 -4.98 8.06 -8.65
N SER A 49 -6.09 7.47 -9.12
CA SER A 49 -7.20 7.08 -8.25
C SER A 49 -6.81 5.93 -7.32
N PHE A 50 -6.04 4.96 -7.81
CA PHE A 50 -5.57 3.82 -7.03
C PHE A 50 -4.61 4.23 -5.90
N ARG A 51 -3.68 5.15 -6.17
CA ARG A 51 -2.69 5.61 -5.17
C ARG A 51 -3.30 6.16 -3.88
N GLY A 52 -4.53 6.70 -3.95
CA GLY A 52 -5.26 7.22 -2.80
C GLY A 52 -6.40 6.32 -2.32
N ASP A 53 -6.55 5.12 -2.87
CA ASP A 53 -7.66 4.24 -2.53
C ASP A 53 -7.39 3.37 -1.29
N VAL A 54 -8.45 2.71 -0.82
CA VAL A 54 -8.36 1.82 0.35
C VAL A 54 -7.54 0.56 0.06
N HIS A 55 -7.45 0.10 -1.19
CA HIS A 55 -6.66 -1.07 -1.57
C HIS A 55 -5.17 -0.77 -1.36
N ALA A 56 -4.68 0.35 -1.87
CA ALA A 56 -3.32 0.81 -1.64
C ALA A 56 -3.05 1.05 -0.14
N ALA A 57 -4.03 1.59 0.60
CA ALA A 57 -3.90 1.84 2.04
C ALA A 57 -3.75 0.55 2.88
N VAL A 58 -4.30 -0.59 2.41
CA VAL A 58 -4.18 -1.89 3.07
C VAL A 58 -3.09 -2.79 2.45
N GLY A 59 -2.27 -2.24 1.54
CA GLY A 59 -1.15 -2.96 0.94
C GLY A 59 -1.50 -3.89 -0.21
N ILE A 60 -2.72 -3.81 -0.77
CA ILE A 60 -3.08 -4.45 -2.03
C ILE A 60 -2.51 -3.61 -3.17
N SER A 61 -1.95 -4.27 -4.18
CA SER A 61 -1.31 -3.70 -5.36
C SER A 61 -1.94 -4.25 -6.65
N CYS A 62 -1.55 -3.69 -7.79
CA CYS A 62 -2.14 -3.96 -9.11
C CYS A 62 -2.13 -5.46 -9.46
N GLN A 63 -1.00 -6.12 -9.20
CA GLN A 63 -0.78 -7.52 -9.55
C GLN A 63 -1.61 -8.50 -8.72
N ASP A 64 -2.12 -8.09 -7.55
CA ASP A 64 -2.91 -8.96 -6.69
C ASP A 64 -4.29 -9.25 -7.31
N CYS A 65 -4.75 -8.39 -8.23
CA CYS A 65 -5.97 -8.59 -9.01
C CYS A 65 -5.69 -8.86 -10.51
N HIS A 66 -4.71 -8.17 -11.11
CA HIS A 66 -4.42 -8.26 -12.54
C HIS A 66 -3.29 -9.23 -12.91
N GLY A 67 -2.53 -9.73 -11.93
CA GLY A 67 -1.33 -10.53 -12.15
C GLY A 67 -0.14 -9.70 -12.69
N GLY A 68 0.86 -10.40 -13.23
CA GLY A 68 2.08 -9.80 -13.76
C GLY A 68 3.21 -9.68 -12.74
N ASN A 69 4.38 -9.19 -13.19
CA ASN A 69 5.55 -9.00 -12.34
C ASN A 69 5.67 -7.52 -11.91
N PRO A 70 5.52 -7.20 -10.61
CA PRO A 70 5.60 -5.83 -10.13
C PRO A 70 7.03 -5.33 -9.89
N ASP A 71 8.08 -6.11 -10.21
CA ASP A 71 9.48 -5.73 -9.96
C ASP A 71 9.75 -4.32 -10.53
N PRO A 72 10.09 -3.32 -9.70
CA PRO A 72 10.39 -1.96 -10.13
C PRO A 72 11.43 -1.88 -11.25
N LYS A 73 12.37 -2.82 -11.32
CA LYS A 73 13.41 -2.86 -12.35
C LYS A 73 12.82 -3.00 -13.76
N LEU A 74 11.66 -3.63 -13.89
CA LEU A 74 10.96 -3.75 -15.18
C LEU A 74 10.47 -2.41 -15.74
N ALA A 75 10.39 -1.36 -14.90
CA ALA A 75 10.10 -0.02 -15.39
C ALA A 75 11.33 0.69 -15.98
N GLU A 76 12.53 0.23 -15.65
CA GLU A 76 13.80 0.76 -16.17
C GLU A 76 14.27 -0.05 -17.38
N ASP A 77 14.21 -1.38 -17.26
CA ASP A 77 14.54 -2.34 -18.30
C ASP A 77 13.42 -3.39 -18.43
N PRO A 78 12.56 -3.30 -19.45
CA PRO A 78 11.49 -4.26 -19.68
C PRO A 78 11.97 -5.70 -19.96
N GLY A 79 13.27 -5.91 -20.18
CA GLY A 79 13.87 -7.24 -20.40
C GLY A 79 14.55 -7.86 -19.17
N ALA A 80 14.48 -7.20 -18.01
CA ALA A 80 15.11 -7.63 -16.76
C ALA A 80 14.49 -8.89 -16.11
#